data_AF-A0A7C0Z1P5-F1
#
_entry.id   AF-A0A7C0Z1P5-F1
#
_cell.length_a   1.000
_cell.length_b   1.000
_cell.length_c   1.000
_cell.angle_alpha   90.00
_cell.angle_beta   90.00
_cell.angle_gamma   90.00
#
_symmetry.space_group_name_H-M   'P 1'
#
loop_
_entity.id
_entity.type
_entity.pdbx_description
1 polymer ?
#
loop_
_entity_poly.entity_id
_entity_poly.type
_entity_poly.pdbx_seq_one_letter_code
_entity_poly.pdbx_strand_id
1 'polypeptide(L)'
;MEIMSTYSIQQKYLILFSLALINDVVDLLGLLNPLFEVVFDVVIIALIHFLLRTLNPLIILVTLLDVIPGVDIAPFWTLYVFYLYLSKVGEKRRVKVKVEG
;
A
#
# COMPACT_ATOMS: atom_id res chain seq x y z
N MET A 1 24.41 7.43 2.84
CA MET A 1 24.25 6.29 1.93
C MET A 1 22.84 6.36 1.34
N GLU A 2 22.65 7.20 0.33
CA GLU A 2 21.39 7.23 -0.42
C GLU A 2 21.39 6.07 -1.40
N ILE A 3 20.75 4.96 -1.02
CA ILE A 3 20.29 4.00 -2.03
C ILE A 3 19.12 4.68 -2.72
N MET A 4 19.46 5.49 -3.71
CA MET A 4 18.52 6.17 -4.59
C MET A 4 17.81 5.07 -5.38
N SER A 5 16.62 4.68 -4.90
CA SER A 5 15.72 3.79 -5.62
C SER A 5 15.53 4.34 -7.03
N THR A 6 16.19 3.69 -8.00
CA THR A 6 16.27 4.09 -9.42
C THR A 6 14.93 3.93 -10.14
N TYR A 7 13.91 3.47 -9.42
CA TYR A 7 12.60 3.13 -9.96
C TYR A 7 11.72 4.37 -10.12
N SER A 8 11.04 4.45 -11.27
CA SER A 8 10.01 5.45 -11.52
C SER A 8 8.86 5.29 -10.52
N ILE A 9 8.07 6.36 -10.35
CA ILE A 9 6.90 6.31 -9.47
C ILE A 9 5.97 5.15 -9.85
N GLN A 10 5.77 4.90 -11.15
CA GLN A 10 4.92 3.80 -11.63
C GLN A 10 5.50 2.44 -11.23
N GLN A 11 6.82 2.25 -11.37
CA GLN A 11 7.48 1.00 -11.01
C GLN A 11 7.36 0.69 -9.50
N LYS A 12 7.52 1.72 -8.65
CA LYS A 12 7.34 1.56 -7.20
C LYS A 12 5.92 1.10 -6.84
N TYR A 13 4.91 1.73 -7.43
CA TYR A 13 3.53 1.33 -7.21
C TYR A 13 3.23 -0.05 -7.79
N LEU A 14 3.80 -0.42 -8.94
CA LEU A 14 3.61 -1.74 -9.54
C LEU A 14 4.14 -2.85 -8.61
N ILE A 15 5.32 -2.67 -8.03
CA ILE A 15 5.87 -3.59 -7.02
C ILE A 15 4.92 -3.70 -5.82
N LEU A 16 4.48 -2.57 -5.27
CA LEU A 16 3.55 -2.53 -4.13
C LEU A 16 2.22 -3.20 -4.46
N PHE A 17 1.70 -3.01 -5.68
CA PHE A 17 0.47 -3.65 -6.14
C PHE A 17 0.61 -5.15 -6.26
N SER A 18 1.70 -5.63 -6.84
CA SER A 18 1.94 -7.06 -6.96
C SER A 18 2.02 -7.73 -5.59
N LEU A 19 2.72 -7.11 -4.63
CA LEU A 19 2.79 -7.60 -3.25
C LEU A 19 1.44 -7.58 -2.54
N ALA A 20 0.71 -6.46 -2.61
CA ALA A 20 -0.60 -6.33 -2.01
C ALA A 20 -1.62 -7.34 -2.58
N LEU A 21 -1.60 -7.56 -3.89
CA LEU A 21 -2.45 -8.56 -4.54
C LEU A 21 -2.10 -9.98 -4.08
N ILE A 22 -0.81 -10.30 -3.96
CA ILE A 22 -0.37 -11.60 -3.45
C ILE A 22 -0.83 -11.76 -1.99
N ASN A 23 -0.72 -10.72 -1.16
CA ASN A 23 -1.20 -10.75 0.22
C ASN A 23 -2.68 -11.06 0.30
N ASP A 24 -3.50 -10.26 -0.38
CA ASP A 24 -4.95 -10.43 -0.36
C ASP A 24 -5.34 -11.83 -0.87
N VAL A 25 -4.66 -12.37 -1.90
CA VAL A 25 -4.94 -13.73 -2.38
C VAL A 25 -4.54 -14.79 -1.35
N VAL A 26 -3.40 -14.62 -0.67
CA VAL A 26 -2.92 -15.56 0.35
C VAL A 26 -3.85 -15.58 1.55
N ASP A 27 -4.30 -14.40 1.99
CA ASP A 27 -5.21 -14.20 3.10
C ASP A 27 -6.62 -14.73 2.77
N LEU A 28 -7.19 -14.36 1.62
CA LEU A 28 -8.49 -14.85 1.14
C LEU A 28 -8.56 -16.37 0.98
N LEU A 29 -7.44 -17.00 0.65
CA LEU A 29 -7.35 -18.45 0.51
C LEU A 29 -6.99 -19.16 1.83
N GLY A 30 -6.71 -18.40 2.90
CA GLY A 30 -6.31 -18.91 4.20
C GLY A 30 -5.08 -19.82 4.11
N LEU A 31 -4.13 -19.49 3.24
CA LEU A 31 -3.00 -20.38 2.92
C LEU A 31 -1.91 -20.38 3.99
N LEU A 32 -1.90 -19.36 4.85
CA LEU A 32 -0.89 -19.18 5.88
C LEU A 32 -1.49 -19.36 7.28
N ASN A 33 -0.59 -19.48 8.26
CA ASN A 33 -0.98 -19.39 9.66
C ASN A 33 -1.16 -17.90 10.01
N PRO A 34 -2.07 -17.55 10.94
CA PRO A 34 -2.24 -16.18 11.42
C PRO A 34 -0.94 -15.44 11.79
N LEU A 35 0.07 -16.15 12.32
CA LEU A 35 1.36 -15.53 12.61
C LEU A 35 2.10 -15.09 11.35
N PHE A 36 2.04 -15.87 10.27
CA PHE A 36 2.70 -15.54 9.01
C PHE A 36 1.97 -14.45 8.23
N GLU A 37 0.64 -14.38 8.32
CA GLU A 37 -0.17 -13.28 7.75
C GLU A 37 0.26 -11.93 8.36
N VAL A 38 0.33 -11.86 9.70
CA VAL A 38 0.80 -10.64 10.39
C VAL A 38 2.24 -10.27 10.00
N VAL A 39 3.14 -11.25 9.83
CA VAL A 39 4.49 -10.96 9.33
C VAL A 39 4.45 -10.39 7.92
N PHE A 40 3.58 -10.90 7.06
CA PHE A 40 3.48 -10.47 5.67
C PHE A 40 2.90 -9.05 5.55
N ASP A 41 1.91 -8.72 6.38
CA ASP A 41 1.41 -7.35 6.54
C ASP A 41 2.51 -6.37 6.95
N VAL A 42 3.30 -6.73 7.97
CA VAL A 42 4.42 -5.90 8.43
C VAL A 42 5.45 -5.67 7.32
N VAL A 43 5.72 -6.68 6.50
CA VAL A 43 6.59 -6.55 5.33
C VAL A 43 6.01 -5.57 4.31
N ILE A 44 4.71 -5.62 4.04
CA ILE A 44 4.05 -4.68 3.12
C ILE A 44 4.11 -3.25 3.66
N ILE A 45 3.83 -3.06 4.95
CA ILE A 45 3.95 -1.76 5.63
C ILE A 45 5.36 -1.21 5.48
N ALA A 46 6.37 -2.03 5.79
CA ALA A 46 7.77 -1.64 5.69
C ALA A 46 8.16 -1.26 4.25
N LEU A 47 7.68 -1.99 3.24
CA LEU A 47 7.93 -1.70 1.83
C LEU A 47 7.24 -0.42 1.35
N ILE A 48 5.98 -0.20 1.74
CA ILE A 48 5.26 1.04 1.47
C ILE A 48 6.05 2.21 2.04
N HIS A 49 6.49 2.08 3.31
CA HIS A 49 7.25 3.13 3.96
C HIS A 49 8.62 3.35 3.30
N PHE A 50 9.34 2.29 2.96
CA PHE A 50 10.65 2.36 2.34
C PHE A 50 10.60 2.98 0.92
N LEU A 51 9.64 2.57 0.10
CA LEU A 51 9.55 2.99 -1.31
C LEU A 51 8.93 4.38 -1.48
N LEU A 52 7.91 4.70 -0.68
CA LEU A 52 7.18 5.97 -0.77
C LEU A 52 7.68 7.03 0.21
N ARG A 53 8.42 6.63 1.27
CA ARG A 53 8.86 7.52 2.37
C ARG A 53 7.70 8.28 3.01
N THR A 54 6.51 7.68 3.06
CA THR A 54 5.32 8.25 3.69
C THR A 54 4.77 7.29 4.75
N LEU A 55 4.31 7.82 5.88
CA LEU A 55 3.48 7.11 6.85
C LEU A 55 2.11 7.77 6.80
N ASN A 56 1.13 7.04 6.26
CA ASN A 56 -0.25 7.50 6.29
C ASN A 56 -0.98 6.73 7.41
N PRO A 57 -1.63 7.41 8.37
CA PRO A 57 -2.34 6.76 9.48
C PRO A 57 -3.43 5.79 9.02
N LEU A 58 -3.94 5.93 7.79
CA LEU A 58 -4.85 4.95 7.18
C LEU A 58 -4.26 3.54 7.11
N ILE A 59 -2.94 3.39 7.12
CA ILE A 59 -2.30 2.07 7.13
C ILE A 59 -2.67 1.27 8.37
N ILE A 60 -2.80 1.93 9.53
CA ILE A 60 -3.19 1.30 10.79
C ILE A 60 -4.61 0.76 10.69
N LEU A 61 -5.51 1.52 10.06
CA LEU A 61 -6.89 1.10 9.85
C LEU A 61 -6.96 -0.12 8.92
N VAL A 62 -6.17 -0.13 7.84
CA VAL A 62 -6.11 -1.25 6.89
C VAL A 62 -5.62 -2.51 7.58
N THR A 63 -4.51 -2.43 8.32
CA THR A 63 -3.97 -3.58 9.06
C THR A 63 -4.93 -4.08 10.14
N LEU A 64 -5.64 -3.19 10.82
CA LEU A 64 -6.65 -3.59 11.80
C LEU A 64 -7.84 -4.30 11.15
N LEU A 65 -8.22 -3.94 9.93
CA LEU A 65 -9.29 -4.60 9.19
C LEU A 65 -8.87 -5.97 8.67
N ASP A 66 -7.62 -6.09 8.20
CA ASP A 66 -7.05 -7.34 7.66
C ASP A 66 -6.88 -8.41 8.74
N VAL A 67 -6.48 -8.02 9.96
CA VAL A 67 -6.25 -8.95 11.06
C VAL A 67 -7.55 -9.50 11.68
N ILE A 68 -8.73 -8.93 11.40
CA ILE A 68 -10.00 -9.39 11.97
C ILE A 68 -10.51 -10.58 11.16
N PRO A 69 -10.46 -11.81 11.71
CA PRO A 69 -10.90 -13.00 10.98
C PRO A 69 -12.41 -12.92 10.71
N GLY A 70 -12.81 -13.15 9.46
CA GLY A 70 -14.21 -13.09 9.04
C GLY A 70 -14.66 -11.75 8.44
N VAL A 71 -13.74 -10.79 8.32
CA VAL A 71 -13.86 -9.61 7.44
C VAL A 71 -13.18 -9.88 6.07
N ASP A 72 -12.79 -11.14 5.81
CA ASP A 72 -12.01 -11.68 4.68
C ASP A 72 -12.72 -11.64 3.31
N ILE A 73 -13.45 -10.58 2.97
CA ILE A 73 -14.14 -10.50 1.66
C ILE A 73 -13.53 -9.40 0.79
N ALA A 74 -12.82 -8.43 1.38
CA ALA A 74 -12.28 -7.29 0.66
C ALA A 74 -10.76 -7.36 0.54
N PRO A 75 -10.19 -7.13 -0.66
CA PRO A 75 -8.74 -7.04 -0.86
C PRO A 75 -8.20 -5.71 -0.33
N PHE A 76 -8.10 -5.58 1.00
CA PHE A 76 -7.83 -4.30 1.67
C PHE A 76 -6.47 -3.73 1.30
N TRP A 77 -5.43 -4.56 1.18
CA TRP A 77 -4.10 -4.09 0.81
C TRP A 77 -4.06 -3.59 -0.63
N THR A 78 -4.64 -4.33 -1.57
CA THR A 78 -4.73 -3.90 -2.98
C THR A 78 -5.49 -2.58 -3.08
N LEU A 79 -6.60 -2.44 -2.34
CA LEU A 79 -7.39 -1.22 -2.32
C LEU A 79 -6.59 -0.03 -1.75
N TYR A 80 -5.82 -0.26 -0.68
CA TYR A 80 -4.99 0.76 -0.05
C TYR A 80 -3.87 1.24 -0.96
N VAL A 81 -3.14 0.33 -1.61
CA VAL A 81 -2.08 0.70 -2.57
C VAL A 81 -2.69 1.45 -3.76
N PHE A 82 -3.89 1.05 -4.22
CA PHE A 82 -4.63 1.77 -5.25
C PHE A 82 -5.02 3.18 -4.84
N TYR A 83 -5.52 3.35 -3.61
CA TYR A 83 -5.80 4.66 -3.05
C TYR A 83 -4.55 5.55 -2.99
N LEU A 84 -3.41 5.00 -2.56
CA LEU A 84 -2.14 5.75 -2.52
C LEU A 84 -1.69 6.18 -3.91
N TYR A 85 -1.85 5.31 -4.92
CA TYR A 85 -1.52 5.64 -6.31
C TYR A 85 -2.40 6.78 -6.83
N LEU A 86 -3.73 6.68 -6.66
CA LEU A 86 -4.66 7.73 -7.09
C LEU A 86 -4.42 9.05 -6.39
N SER A 87 -4.19 9.02 -5.07
CA SER A 87 -3.85 10.21 -4.29
C SER A 87 -2.62 10.91 -4.86
N LYS A 88 -1.59 10.14 -5.24
CA LYS A 88 -0.35 10.71 -5.77
C LYS A 88 -0.49 11.26 -7.19
N VAL A 89 -1.26 10.59 -8.05
CA VAL A 89 -1.56 11.07 -9.40
C VAL A 89 -2.44 12.32 -9.36
N GLY A 90 -3.43 12.37 -8.47
CA GLY A 90 -4.30 13.52 -8.26
C GLY A 90 -3.56 14.75 -7.74
N GLU A 91 -2.59 14.56 -6.84
CA GLU A 91 -1.71 15.61 -6.34
C GLU A 91 -0.84 16.22 -7.46
N LYS A 92 -0.29 15.38 -8.35
CA LYS A 92 0.43 15.86 -9.56
C LYS A 92 -0.44 16.68 -10.51
N ARG A 93 -1.77 16.45 -10.56
CA ARG A 93 -2.69 17.20 -11.43
C ARG A 93 -3.14 18.54 -10.83
N ARG A 94 -3.03 18.75 -9.51
CA ARG A 94 -3.47 19.98 -8.82
C ARG A 94 -2.44 21.13 -8.85
N VAL A 95 -1.46 21.09 -9.76
CA VAL A 95 -0.43 22.14 -9.86
C VAL A 95 -1.03 23.45 -10.38
N LYS A 96 -1.29 24.35 -9.42
CA LYS A 96 -1.35 25.82 -9.45
C LYS A 96 -2.05 26.48 -10.65
N VAL A 97 -3.33 26.82 -10.46
CA VAL A 97 -3.87 28.05 -11.06
C VAL A 97 -3.24 29.22 -10.32
N LYS A 98 -2.31 29.91 -10.96
CA LYS A 98 -1.75 31.17 -10.47
C LYS A 98 -2.85 32.22 -10.65
N VAL A 99 -3.51 32.61 -9.56
CA VAL A 99 -4.41 33.78 -9.57
C VAL A 99 -3.51 35.00 -9.40
N GLU A 100 -3.15 35.64 -10.50
CA GLU A 100 -2.62 37.00 -10.48
C GLU A 100 -3.82 37.94 -10.33
N GLY A 101 -3.81 38.72 -9.26
CA GLY A 101 -4.74 39.82 -8.97
C GLY A 101 -3.94 41.02 -8.51
#